data_AF-A0A363TUJ9-F1
#
_entry.id   AF-A0A363TUJ9-F1
#
_cell.length_a   1.000
_cell.length_b   1.000
_cell.length_c   1.000
_cell.angle_alpha   90.00
_cell.angle_beta   90.00
_cell.angle_gamma   90.00
#
_symmetry.space_group_name_H-M   'P 1'
#
loop_
_entity.id
_entity.type
_entity.pdbx_description
1 polymer ?
#
loop_
_entity_poly.entity_id
_entity_poly.type
_entity_poly.pdbx_seq_one_letter_code
_entity_poly.pdbx_strand_id
1 'polypeptide(L)'
;MSLRALLFRRPPQPQSLEIVFDRQVYSVRLRRHDRARRYTLRVLAASREVVLTLPPRGTLRDARAFAERNGAWIAARLSRLPQPVPFAPGGEIPLRGAPHRIAHRPGLRGTVWVEAGGDAPCLCVAGAAA
;
A
#
# COMPACT_ATOMS: atom_id res chain seq x y z
N MET A 1 21.61 9.67 -41.95
CA MET A 1 21.50 9.39 -40.51
C MET A 1 20.61 10.47 -39.88
N SER A 2 19.32 10.19 -39.65
CA SER A 2 18.31 11.21 -39.31
C SER A 2 18.25 11.51 -37.82
N LEU A 3 18.65 12.73 -37.44
CA LEU A 3 18.60 13.33 -36.10
C LEU A 3 17.19 13.86 -35.71
N ARG A 4 16.09 13.27 -36.21
CA ARG A 4 14.73 13.79 -35.97
C ARG A 4 13.97 13.14 -34.80
N ALA A 5 14.47 12.05 -34.23
CA ALA A 5 13.75 11.29 -33.19
C ALA A 5 13.94 11.80 -31.75
N LEU A 6 14.83 12.77 -31.52
CA LEU A 6 15.23 13.20 -30.17
C LEU A 6 14.40 14.38 -29.61
N LEU A 7 13.60 15.06 -30.44
CA LEU A 7 12.87 16.28 -30.04
C LEU A 7 11.49 16.00 -29.39
N PHE A 8 11.07 14.73 -29.33
CA PHE A 8 9.77 14.34 -28.77
C PHE A 8 9.87 13.23 -27.72
N ARG A 9 11.00 13.12 -26.99
CA ARG A 9 10.99 12.36 -25.75
C ARG A 9 10.17 13.12 -24.72
N ARG A 10 8.85 12.90 -24.74
CA ARG A 10 7.96 13.29 -23.64
C ARG A 10 8.62 12.77 -22.36
N PRO A 11 8.91 13.63 -21.37
CA PRO A 11 9.54 13.17 -20.14
C PRO A 11 8.68 12.05 -19.54
N PRO A 12 9.31 10.99 -19.00
CA PRO A 12 8.58 9.90 -18.37
C PRO A 12 7.65 10.52 -17.34
N GLN A 13 6.37 10.24 -17.50
CA GLN A 13 5.38 10.91 -16.70
C GLN A 13 5.58 10.53 -15.24
N PRO A 14 5.53 11.49 -14.31
CA PRO A 14 5.71 11.18 -12.90
C PRO A 14 4.72 10.09 -12.49
N GLN A 15 5.23 9.06 -11.82
CA GLN A 15 4.43 7.94 -11.33
C GLN A 15 3.72 8.28 -10.01
N SER A 16 4.05 9.42 -9.41
CA SER A 16 3.43 9.96 -8.21
C SER A 16 3.34 11.49 -8.28
N LEU A 17 2.43 12.06 -7.50
CA LEU A 17 2.40 13.49 -7.21
C LEU A 17 2.35 13.70 -5.71
N GLU A 18 2.91 14.80 -5.25
CA GLU A 18 2.80 15.24 -3.87
C GLU A 18 1.73 16.31 -3.75
N ILE A 19 0.90 16.18 -2.73
CA ILE A 19 -0.05 17.22 -2.30
C ILE A 19 0.25 17.64 -0.87
N VAL A 20 -0.01 18.91 -0.57
CA VAL A 20 0.07 19.43 0.78
C VAL A 20 -1.34 19.61 1.32
N PHE A 21 -1.62 19.04 2.49
CA PHE A 21 -2.87 19.27 3.22
C PHE A 21 -2.56 19.27 4.71
N ASP A 22 -3.07 20.27 5.44
CA ASP A 22 -2.85 20.46 6.88
C ASP A 22 -1.37 20.34 7.31
N ARG A 23 -0.47 21.04 6.60
CA ARG A 23 0.99 21.02 6.80
C ARG A 23 1.65 19.64 6.66
N GLN A 24 0.93 18.63 6.18
CA GLN A 24 1.47 17.32 5.83
C GLN A 24 1.56 17.17 4.31
N VAL A 25 2.59 16.43 3.87
CA VAL A 25 2.80 16.08 2.47
C VAL A 25 2.33 14.64 2.26
N TYR A 26 1.41 14.43 1.33
CA TYR A 26 0.92 13.10 0.96
C TYR A 26 1.39 12.74 -0.45
N SER A 27 2.05 11.58 -0.56
CA SER A 27 2.44 11.00 -1.84
C SER A 27 1.26 10.22 -2.45
N VAL A 28 0.86 10.61 -3.66
CA VAL A 28 -0.25 10.03 -4.40
C VAL A 28 0.28 9.39 -5.67
N ARG A 29 0.29 8.06 -5.71
CA ARG A 29 0.67 7.27 -6.88
C ARG A 29 -0.35 7.43 -7.99
N LEU A 30 0.13 7.67 -9.21
CA LEU A 30 -0.69 7.83 -10.40
C LEU A 30 -0.75 6.52 -11.18
N ARG A 31 -1.97 6.09 -11.49
CA ARG A 31 -2.22 4.91 -12.31
C ARG A 31 -3.17 5.26 -13.44
N ARG A 32 -2.74 5.12 -14.69
CA ARG A 32 -3.66 5.18 -15.84
C ARG A 32 -4.42 3.88 -16.00
N HIS A 33 -5.67 3.99 -16.41
CA HIS A 33 -6.52 2.84 -16.65
C HIS A 33 -7.43 3.07 -17.86
N ASP A 34 -7.36 2.18 -18.86
CA ASP A 34 -8.01 2.38 -20.17
C ASP A 34 -9.54 2.47 -20.11
N ARG A 35 -10.12 1.73 -19.17
CA ARG A 35 -11.57 1.74 -18.93
C ARG A 35 -12.04 2.83 -17.96
N ALA A 36 -11.13 3.57 -17.33
CA ALA A 36 -11.54 4.64 -16.42
C ALA A 36 -12.18 5.79 -17.19
N ARG A 37 -13.31 6.29 -16.68
CA ARG A 37 -14.05 7.42 -17.24
C ARG A 37 -13.96 8.67 -16.36
N ARG A 38 -13.54 8.50 -15.10
CA ARG A 38 -13.39 9.56 -14.10
C ARG A 38 -12.11 9.36 -13.29
N TYR A 39 -11.67 10.42 -12.63
CA TYR A 39 -10.64 10.35 -11.60
C TYR A 39 -11.18 9.61 -10.38
N THR A 40 -10.34 8.81 -9.74
CA THR A 40 -10.74 8.09 -8.51
C THR A 40 -9.53 7.98 -7.60
N LEU A 41 -9.73 8.27 -6.31
CA LEU A 41 -8.73 8.06 -5.27
C LEU A 41 -9.04 6.79 -4.48
N ARG A 42 -8.01 6.05 -4.13
CA ARG A 42 -8.08 4.86 -3.27
C ARG A 42 -6.91 4.88 -2.30
N VAL A 43 -7.16 4.46 -1.07
CA VAL A 43 -6.11 4.18 -0.09
C VAL A 43 -5.98 2.68 0.04
N LEU A 44 -4.79 2.15 -0.26
CA LEU A 44 -4.46 0.74 -0.09
C LEU A 44 -4.04 0.54 1.36
N ALA A 45 -4.90 -0.09 2.17
CA ALA A 45 -4.66 -0.21 3.61
C ALA A 45 -3.37 -0.99 3.94
N ALA A 46 -3.07 -2.05 3.18
CA ALA A 46 -1.92 -2.92 3.40
C ALA A 46 -0.58 -2.20 3.20
N SER A 47 -0.44 -1.42 2.11
CA SER A 47 0.79 -0.67 1.80
C SER A 47 0.77 0.78 2.30
N ARG A 48 -0.37 1.23 2.86
CA ARG A 48 -0.62 2.64 3.22
C ARG A 48 -0.42 3.61 2.06
N GLU A 49 -0.56 3.14 0.82
CA GLU A 49 -0.39 3.96 -0.38
C GLU A 49 -1.70 4.64 -0.80
N VAL A 50 -1.60 5.89 -1.27
CA VAL A 50 -2.70 6.57 -1.96
C VAL A 50 -2.53 6.39 -3.46
N VAL A 51 -3.53 5.87 -4.15
CA VAL A 51 -3.54 5.66 -5.59
C VAL A 51 -4.64 6.48 -6.24
N LEU A 52 -4.25 7.34 -7.17
CA LEU A 52 -5.14 8.09 -8.04
C LEU A 52 -5.19 7.43 -9.41
N THR A 53 -6.39 7.00 -9.80
CA THR A 53 -6.67 6.41 -11.10
C THR A 53 -7.07 7.49 -12.09
N LEU A 54 -6.37 7.57 -13.22
CA LEU A 54 -6.61 8.53 -14.30
C LEU A 54 -7.25 7.83 -15.52
N PRO A 55 -8.25 8.47 -16.18
CA PRO A 55 -8.66 8.10 -17.53
C PRO A 55 -7.53 8.26 -18.56
N PRO A 56 -7.62 7.62 -19.75
CA PRO A 56 -6.58 7.69 -20.79
C PRO A 56 -6.25 9.12 -21.23
N ARG A 57 -7.28 9.94 -21.40
CA ARG A 57 -7.17 11.35 -21.80
C ARG A 57 -7.02 12.31 -20.61
N GLY A 58 -6.89 11.78 -19.39
CA GLY A 58 -6.74 12.58 -18.18
C GLY A 58 -5.37 13.26 -18.11
N THR A 59 -5.38 14.55 -17.75
CA THR A 59 -4.16 15.34 -17.57
C THR A 59 -3.62 15.23 -16.14
N LEU A 60 -2.32 15.52 -15.96
CA LEU A 60 -1.71 15.61 -14.62
C LEU A 60 -2.20 16.82 -13.84
N ARG A 61 -2.50 17.93 -14.53
CA ARG A 61 -3.01 19.14 -13.91
C ARG A 61 -4.33 18.84 -13.21
N ASP A 62 -5.24 18.16 -13.91
CA ASP A 62 -6.53 17.77 -13.35
C ASP A 62 -6.38 16.70 -12.26
N ALA A 63 -5.43 15.79 -12.40
CA ALA A 63 -5.11 14.80 -11.37
C ALA A 63 -4.61 15.47 -10.08
N ARG A 64 -3.70 16.44 -10.18
CA ARG A 64 -3.22 17.24 -9.05
C ARG A 64 -4.37 18.00 -8.41
N ALA A 65 -5.15 18.73 -9.20
CA ALA A 65 -6.29 19.49 -8.67
C ALA A 65 -7.33 18.57 -8.02
N PHE A 66 -7.57 17.38 -8.57
CA PHE A 66 -8.44 16.38 -7.97
C PHE A 66 -7.89 15.87 -6.63
N ALA A 67 -6.59 15.58 -6.55
CA ALA A 67 -5.94 15.14 -5.32
C ALA A 67 -5.98 16.23 -4.23
N GLU A 68 -5.64 17.47 -4.56
CA GLU A 68 -5.64 18.61 -3.64
C GLU A 68 -7.05 18.88 -3.06
N ARG A 69 -8.09 18.88 -3.90
CA ARG A 69 -9.49 19.02 -3.44
C ARG A 69 -9.93 17.90 -2.48
N ASN A 70 -9.28 16.74 -2.55
CA ASN A 70 -9.58 15.59 -1.69
C ASN A 70 -8.53 15.40 -0.59
N GLY A 71 -7.68 16.40 -0.30
CA GLY A 71 -6.64 16.32 0.72
C GLY A 71 -7.17 15.92 2.10
N ALA A 72 -8.30 16.51 2.52
CA ALA A 72 -8.96 16.17 3.78
C ALA A 72 -9.40 14.69 3.85
N TRP A 73 -9.91 14.15 2.73
CA TRP A 73 -10.29 12.75 2.64
C TRP A 73 -9.07 11.82 2.70
N ILE A 74 -7.97 12.20 2.05
CA ILE A 74 -6.71 11.44 2.08
C ILE A 74 -6.17 11.40 3.52
N ALA A 75 -6.07 12.55 4.18
CA ALA A 75 -5.61 12.68 5.56
C ALA A 75 -6.44 11.83 6.52
N ALA A 76 -7.77 11.98 6.47
CA ALA A 76 -8.69 11.24 7.33
C ALA A 76 -8.68 9.73 7.07
N ARG A 77 -8.46 9.30 5.81
CA ARG A 77 -8.42 7.87 5.49
C ARG A 77 -7.11 7.22 5.94
N LEU A 78 -5.99 7.92 5.81
CA LEU A 78 -4.68 7.45 6.28
C LEU A 78 -4.60 7.41 7.81
N SER A 79 -5.15 8.42 8.50
CA SER A 79 -5.12 8.47 9.97
C SER A 79 -5.91 7.34 10.64
N ARG A 80 -6.94 6.81 9.97
CA ARG A 80 -7.75 5.67 10.45
C ARG A 80 -7.10 4.31 10.20
N LEU A 81 -5.96 4.24 9.51
CA LEU A 81 -5.31 2.95 9.27
C LEU A 81 -4.66 2.45 10.56
N PRO A 82 -4.94 1.20 10.98
CA PRO A 82 -4.28 0.63 12.14
C PRO A 82 -2.76 0.56 11.91
N GLN A 83 -2.00 0.55 13.00
CA GLN A 83 -0.57 0.28 12.92
C GLN A 83 -0.36 -1.13 12.35
N PRO A 84 0.45 -1.28 11.28
CA PRO A 84 0.75 -2.60 10.75
C PRO A 84 1.52 -3.37 11.81
N VAL A 85 1.02 -4.56 12.14
CA VAL A 85 1.74 -5.51 12.98
C VAL A 85 2.52 -6.43 12.05
N PRO A 86 3.86 -6.46 12.13
CA PRO A 86 4.65 -7.35 11.29
C PRO A 86 4.37 -8.81 11.66
N PHE A 87 4.32 -9.68 10.66
CA PHE A 87 4.32 -11.13 10.87
C PHE A 87 5.73 -11.59 11.21
N ALA A 88 6.13 -11.37 12.45
CA ALA A 88 7.47 -11.67 12.97
C ALA A 88 7.39 -12.63 14.17
N PRO A 89 8.47 -13.40 14.46
CA PRO A 89 8.52 -14.24 15.65
C PRO A 89 8.24 -13.43 16.92
N GLY A 90 7.35 -13.93 17.76
CA GLY A 90 6.88 -13.28 18.97
C GLY A 90 5.75 -12.26 18.77
N GLY A 91 5.43 -11.88 17.54
CA GLY A 91 4.29 -11.01 17.23
C GLY A 91 2.96 -11.71 17.51
N GLU A 92 1.94 -10.94 17.86
CA GLU A 92 0.59 -11.44 18.14
C GLU A 92 -0.36 -11.10 17.00
N ILE A 93 -1.10 -12.10 16.53
CA ILE A 93 -2.09 -11.93 15.46
C ILE A 93 -3.42 -12.60 15.82
N PRO A 94 -4.57 -12.04 15.39
CA PRO A 94 -5.84 -12.71 15.54
C PRO A 94 -5.98 -13.83 14.50
N LEU A 95 -6.19 -15.06 14.95
CA LEU A 95 -6.60 -16.19 14.11
C LEU A 95 -7.97 -16.66 14.57
N ARG A 96 -8.97 -16.56 13.68
CA ARG A 96 -10.38 -16.88 13.97
C ARG A 96 -10.94 -16.17 15.21
N GLY A 97 -10.51 -14.91 15.42
CA GLY A 97 -10.97 -14.07 16.53
C GLY A 97 -10.22 -14.26 17.86
N ALA A 98 -9.31 -15.22 17.95
CA ALA A 98 -8.47 -15.42 19.14
C ALA A 98 -7.03 -14.94 18.90
N PRO A 99 -6.39 -14.27 19.87
CA PRO A 99 -4.99 -13.86 19.76
C PRO A 99 -4.08 -15.09 19.76
N HIS A 100 -3.10 -15.11 18.86
CA HIS A 100 -2.07 -16.15 18.76
C HIS A 100 -0.70 -15.51 18.64
N ARG A 101 0.26 -16.04 19.39
CA ARG A 101 1.66 -15.63 19.28
C ARG A 101 2.36 -16.41 18.16
N ILE A 102 3.05 -15.72 17.26
CA ILE A 102 3.82 -16.36 16.19
C ILE A 102 5.07 -17.00 16.81
N ALA A 103 5.21 -18.32 16.66
CA ALA A 103 6.37 -19.07 17.12
C ALA A 103 7.12 -19.63 15.90
N HIS A 104 8.31 -19.10 15.61
CA HIS A 104 9.12 -19.60 14.51
C HIS A 104 9.90 -20.85 14.93
N ARG A 105 9.78 -21.92 14.14
CA ARG A 105 10.41 -23.23 14.36
C ARG A 105 11.36 -23.54 13.19
N PRO A 106 12.55 -22.90 13.13
CA PRO A 106 13.45 -23.00 11.98
C PRO A 106 13.98 -24.41 11.70
N GLY A 107 14.04 -25.26 12.73
CA GLY A 107 14.48 -26.66 12.61
C GLY A 107 13.42 -27.63 12.09
N LEU A 108 12.18 -27.20 11.94
CA LEU A 108 11.08 -28.03 11.45
C LEU A 108 10.76 -27.69 9.99
N ARG A 109 10.23 -28.68 9.26
CA ARG A 109 9.64 -28.50 7.93
C ARG A 109 8.17 -28.86 7.99
N GLY A 110 7.33 -28.19 7.20
CA GLY A 110 5.91 -28.49 7.12
C GLY A 110 5.04 -27.25 6.93
N THR A 111 3.73 -27.43 7.14
CA THR A 111 2.73 -26.38 7.12
C THR A 111 2.75 -25.57 8.42
N VAL A 112 1.88 -24.56 8.54
CA VAL A 112 1.66 -23.80 9.77
C VAL A 112 0.59 -24.50 10.61
N TRP A 113 0.80 -24.66 11.92
CA TRP A 113 -0.16 -25.27 12.84
C TRP A 113 -0.33 -24.45 14.13
N VAL A 114 -1.37 -24.74 14.89
CA VAL A 114 -1.62 -24.13 16.20
C VAL A 114 -1.23 -25.11 17.30
N GLU A 115 -0.43 -24.64 18.26
CA GLU A 115 -0.14 -25.34 19.51
C GLU A 115 -0.84 -24.63 20.66
N ALA A 116 -1.38 -25.40 21.61
CA ALA A 116 -1.79 -24.83 22.89
C ALA A 116 -0.53 -24.34 23.62
N GLY A 117 -0.49 -23.05 23.96
CA GLY A 117 0.51 -22.48 24.84
C GLY A 117 -0.03 -22.31 26.26
N GLY A 118 0.86 -22.09 27.23
CA GLY A 118 0.46 -21.92 28.63
C GLY A 118 -0.45 -20.71 28.86
N ASP A 119 -0.08 -19.53 28.34
CA ASP A 119 -0.83 -18.28 28.49
C ASP A 119 -1.69 -17.93 27.27
N ALA A 120 -1.20 -18.20 26.06
CA ALA A 120 -1.90 -17.96 24.80
C ALA A 120 -1.50 -19.03 23.76
N PRO A 121 -2.39 -19.41 22.84
CA PRO A 121 -2.05 -20.36 21.78
C PRO A 121 -0.97 -19.79 20.85
N CYS A 122 -0.10 -20.66 20.37
CA CYS A 122 0.99 -20.31 19.47
C CYS A 122 0.65 -20.73 18.04
N LEU A 123 0.90 -19.85 17.08
CA LEU A 123 0.92 -20.18 15.67
C LEU A 123 2.34 -20.56 15.26
N CYS A 124 2.60 -21.85 15.12
CA CYS A 124 3.91 -22.40 14.80
C CYS A 124 4.19 -22.33 13.30
N VAL A 125 5.27 -21.63 12.94
CA VAL A 125 5.72 -21.45 11.55
C VAL A 125 7.02 -22.22 11.35
N ALA A 126 7.01 -23.24 10.50
CA ALA A 126 8.18 -24.04 10.14
C ALA A 126 8.98 -23.43 8.97
N GLY A 127 10.20 -23.91 8.78
CA GLY A 127 11.09 -23.48 7.70
C GLY A 127 12.11 -22.43 8.12
N ALA A 128 13.17 -22.27 7.34
CA ALA A 128 14.23 -21.29 7.60
C ALA A 128 13.69 -19.85 7.51
N ALA A 129 14.31 -18.92 8.23
CA ALA A 129 14.08 -17.49 8.02
C ALA A 129 14.55 -17.11 6.61
N ALA A 130 13.79 -16.24 5.95
CA ALA A 130 14.15 -15.66 4.64
C ALA A 130 15.12 -14.49 4.79
#